data_AF-A0A6H1R0E2-F1
#
_entry.id   AF-A0A6H1R0E2-F1
#
_cell.length_a   1.000
_cell.length_b   1.000
_cell.length_c   1.000
_cell.angle_alpha   90.00
_cell.angle_beta   90.00
_cell.angle_gamma   90.00
#
_symmetry.space_group_name_H-M   'P 1'
#
loop_
_entity.id
_entity.type
_entity.pdbx_description
1 polymer ?
#
loop_
_entity_poly.entity_id
_entity_poly.type
_entity_poly.pdbx_seq_one_letter_code
_entity_poly.pdbx_strand_id
1 'polypeptide(L)'
;MLNIFARASLSRLTDPIGAGLVRLGLSPNAVTVTGTAASIAAALWFFPHDQLFVGTVVVAVFLLFDILDGAMARAGGKATRFGGVLDASCDRLVDGALFGALVWWSLVVEVNQLRGLALLICLVSAQVISYVKARAEANGLSADGGLAERAERFLVVLVGTGLHGLGVPYVLDVAVWLLVVLSLITIAQRLIAVHATYRDP
;
A
#
# COMPACT_ATOMS: atom_id res chain seq x y z
N MET A 1 6.89 4.29 -14.40
CA MET A 1 8.00 5.16 -14.88
C MET A 1 8.44 6.23 -13.86
N LEU A 2 7.87 6.31 -12.65
CA LEU A 2 8.38 7.15 -11.54
C LEU A 2 9.56 6.52 -10.74
N ASN A 3 9.98 5.30 -11.09
CA ASN A 3 10.60 4.36 -10.14
C ASN A 3 12.12 4.48 -9.93
N ILE A 4 12.86 5.26 -10.75
CA ILE A 4 14.33 5.37 -10.63
C ILE A 4 14.76 6.70 -10.01
N PHE A 5 14.27 7.82 -10.55
CA PHE A 5 14.63 9.16 -10.03
C PHE A 5 14.00 9.46 -8.66
N ALA A 6 12.77 9.01 -8.41
CA ALA A 6 12.16 9.12 -7.09
C ALA A 6 12.88 8.21 -6.08
N ARG A 7 13.25 6.99 -6.47
CA ARG A 7 13.91 6.01 -5.58
C ARG A 7 15.31 6.47 -5.15
N ALA A 8 16.10 7.05 -6.07
CA ALA A 8 17.42 7.61 -5.75
C ALA A 8 17.36 8.89 -4.91
N SER A 9 16.34 9.73 -5.10
CA SER A 9 16.13 10.93 -4.28
C SER A 9 15.61 10.57 -2.88
N LEU A 10 14.71 9.59 -2.82
CA LEU A 10 14.14 9.07 -1.59
C LEU A 10 15.18 8.34 -0.73
N SER A 11 16.09 7.56 -1.35
CA SER A 11 17.16 6.89 -0.61
C SER A 11 18.12 7.89 0.03
N ARG A 12 18.49 8.97 -0.69
CA ARG A 12 19.33 10.05 -0.12
C ARG A 12 18.74 10.70 1.13
N LEU A 13 17.41 10.78 1.23
CA LEU A 13 16.73 11.34 2.39
C LEU A 13 16.55 10.31 3.51
N THR A 14 16.19 9.07 3.17
CA THR A 14 15.78 8.04 4.14
C THR A 14 16.94 7.25 4.71
N ASP A 15 18.03 7.06 3.95
CA ASP A 15 19.22 6.34 4.39
C ASP A 15 19.91 6.96 5.64
N PRO A 16 20.11 8.29 5.76
CA PRO A 16 20.68 8.87 6.98
C PRO A 16 19.75 8.72 8.19
N ILE A 17 18.43 8.81 7.99
CA ILE A 17 17.44 8.61 9.05
C ILE A 17 17.47 7.15 9.51
N GLY A 18 17.47 6.20 8.57
CA GLY A 18 17.57 4.78 8.84
C GLY A 18 18.85 4.42 9.60
N ALA A 19 20.00 5.00 9.22
CA ALA A 19 21.25 4.82 9.95
C ALA A 19 21.16 5.37 11.39
N GLY A 20 20.49 6.51 11.59
CA GLY A 20 20.21 7.08 12.91
C GLY A 20 19.37 6.15 13.79
N LEU A 21 18.27 5.61 13.26
CA LEU A 21 17.40 4.68 13.99
C LEU A 21 18.11 3.38 14.37
N VAL A 22 18.98 2.85 13.48
CA VAL A 22 19.81 1.69 13.79
C VAL A 22 20.81 2.00 14.91
N ARG A 23 21.41 3.20 14.93
CA ARG A 23 22.31 3.65 16.02
C ARG A 23 21.58 3.78 17.36
N LEU A 24 20.28 4.09 17.35
CA LEU A 24 19.42 4.10 18.53
C LEU A 24 19.02 2.68 19.01
N GLY A 25 19.48 1.63 18.34
CA GLY A 25 19.23 0.24 18.72
C GLY A 25 17.89 -0.32 18.22
N LEU A 26 17.15 0.41 17.40
CA LEU A 26 15.89 -0.06 16.82
C LEU A 26 16.14 -1.12 15.75
N SER A 27 15.32 -2.16 15.74
CA SER A 27 15.35 -3.19 14.69
C SER A 27 14.39 -2.82 13.55
N PRO A 28 14.74 -3.11 12.27
CA PRO A 28 13.83 -2.87 11.14
C PRO A 28 12.46 -3.52 11.35
N ASN A 29 12.44 -4.80 11.75
CA ASN A 29 11.19 -5.53 12.00
C ASN A 29 10.31 -4.89 13.07
N ALA A 30 10.89 -4.31 14.12
CA ALA A 30 10.11 -3.60 15.14
C ALA A 30 9.46 -2.33 14.55
N VAL A 31 10.15 -1.61 13.68
CA VAL A 31 9.60 -0.45 12.97
C VAL A 31 8.48 -0.86 12.03
N THR A 32 8.65 -1.94 11.26
CA THR A 32 7.61 -2.50 10.39
C THR A 32 6.33 -2.82 11.18
N VAL A 33 6.46 -3.59 12.27
CA VAL A 33 5.30 -4.02 13.08
C VAL A 33 4.61 -2.85 13.76
N THR A 34 5.36 -1.90 14.31
CA THR A 34 4.78 -0.72 14.98
C THR A 34 4.11 0.24 14.00
N GLY A 35 4.75 0.51 12.85
CA GLY A 35 4.16 1.31 11.77
C GLY A 35 2.89 0.67 11.21
N THR A 36 2.89 -0.66 11.05
CA THR A 36 1.72 -1.43 10.63
C THR A 36 0.57 -1.31 11.64
N ALA A 37 0.84 -1.60 12.91
CA ALA A 37 -0.17 -1.53 13.96
C ALA A 37 -0.77 -0.13 14.09
N ALA A 38 0.07 0.90 14.01
CA ALA A 38 -0.36 2.30 14.07
C ALA A 38 -1.19 2.71 12.85
N SER A 39 -0.80 2.27 11.64
CA SER A 39 -1.57 2.52 10.41
C SER A 39 -2.94 1.87 10.46
N ILE A 40 -3.01 0.61 10.91
CA ILE A 40 -4.27 -0.14 11.06
C ILE A 40 -5.16 0.54 12.10
N ALA A 41 -4.61 0.87 13.28
CA ALA A 41 -5.36 1.55 14.34
C ALA A 41 -5.90 2.90 13.86
N ALA A 42 -5.09 3.69 13.14
CA ALA A 42 -5.51 4.96 12.58
C ALA A 42 -6.65 4.80 11.56
N ALA A 43 -6.50 3.89 10.58
CA ALA A 43 -7.54 3.67 9.57
C ALA A 43 -8.87 3.21 10.20
N LEU A 44 -8.80 2.24 11.11
CA LEU A 44 -9.98 1.67 11.79
C LEU A 44 -10.60 2.61 12.83
N TRP A 45 -9.86 3.60 13.33
CA TRP A 45 -10.42 4.61 14.21
C TRP A 45 -11.01 5.77 13.43
N PHE A 46 -10.21 6.46 12.60
CA PHE A 46 -10.60 7.74 12.03
C PHE A 46 -11.68 7.62 10.95
N PHE A 47 -11.59 6.64 10.03
CA PHE A 47 -12.53 6.57 8.92
C PHE A 47 -13.95 6.17 9.36
N PRO A 48 -14.15 5.17 10.24
CA PRO A 48 -15.49 4.87 10.76
C PRO A 48 -16.13 6.02 11.55
N HIS A 49 -15.34 6.96 12.08
CA HIS A 49 -15.82 8.16 12.77
C HIS A 49 -15.96 9.39 11.85
N ASP A 50 -15.95 9.19 10.53
CA ASP A 50 -16.07 10.27 9.52
C ASP A 50 -14.94 11.32 9.56
N GLN A 51 -13.81 11.00 10.20
CA GLN A 51 -12.65 11.89 10.32
C GLN A 51 -11.65 11.63 9.17
N LEU A 52 -12.12 11.70 7.93
CA LEU A 52 -11.39 11.23 6.74
C LEU A 52 -10.06 11.94 6.49
N PHE A 53 -10.05 13.28 6.58
CA PHE A 53 -8.82 14.05 6.33
C PHE A 53 -7.75 13.77 7.38
N VAL A 54 -8.14 13.81 8.67
CA VAL A 54 -7.21 13.52 9.78
C VAL A 54 -6.72 12.08 9.69
N GLY A 55 -7.61 11.12 9.46
CA GLY A 55 -7.24 9.72 9.28
C GLY A 55 -6.27 9.52 8.13
N THR A 56 -6.50 10.20 7.01
CA THR A 56 -5.62 10.15 5.83
C THR A 56 -4.22 10.67 6.16
N VAL A 57 -4.11 11.82 6.84
CA VAL A 57 -2.82 12.39 7.24
C VAL A 57 -2.08 11.44 8.18
N VAL A 58 -2.76 10.91 9.20
CA VAL A 58 -2.15 10.02 10.19
C VAL A 58 -1.69 8.71 9.54
N VAL A 59 -2.52 8.09 8.70
CA VAL A 59 -2.15 6.87 7.97
C VAL A 59 -0.97 7.15 7.03
N ALA A 60 -1.00 8.24 6.27
CA ALA A 60 0.08 8.62 5.38
C ALA A 60 1.42 8.79 6.11
N VAL A 61 1.41 9.37 7.33
CA VAL A 61 2.61 9.49 8.16
C VAL A 61 3.18 8.12 8.52
N PHE A 62 2.35 7.17 8.95
CA PHE A 62 2.83 5.84 9.31
C PHE A 62 3.26 4.99 8.10
N LEU A 63 2.70 5.21 6.92
CA LEU A 63 3.22 4.62 5.68
C LEU A 63 4.64 5.06 5.34
N LEU A 64 5.07 6.24 5.77
CA LEU A 64 6.46 6.65 5.60
C LEU A 64 7.42 5.80 6.44
N PHE A 65 6.95 5.20 7.54
CA PHE A 65 7.79 4.38 8.41
C PHE A 65 8.17 3.05 7.73
N ASP A 66 7.32 2.56 6.84
CA ASP A 66 7.58 1.42 5.94
C ASP A 66 8.80 1.70 5.03
N ILE A 67 8.92 2.94 4.54
CA ILE A 67 10.09 3.33 3.73
C ILE A 67 11.36 3.36 4.60
N LEU A 68 11.21 3.71 5.89
CA LEU A 68 12.32 3.81 6.84
C LEU A 68 12.86 2.43 7.25
N ASP A 69 12.02 1.40 7.40
CA ASP A 69 12.53 0.07 7.77
C ASP A 69 13.45 -0.52 6.69
N GLY A 70 13.16 -0.29 5.41
CA GLY A 70 13.99 -0.71 4.29
C GLY A 70 15.31 0.05 4.29
N ALA A 71 15.29 1.34 4.64
CA ALA A 71 16.50 2.12 4.83
C ALA A 71 17.33 1.62 6.03
N MET A 72 16.69 1.26 7.14
CA MET A 72 17.35 0.66 8.30
C MET A 72 17.96 -0.71 7.98
N ALA A 73 17.26 -1.56 7.22
CA ALA A 73 17.74 -2.87 6.82
C ALA A 73 18.99 -2.77 5.94
N ARG A 74 19.01 -1.82 4.99
CA ARG A 74 20.18 -1.50 4.16
C ARG A 74 21.34 -0.96 4.99
N ALA A 75 21.09 0.06 5.82
CA ALA A 75 22.12 0.72 6.62
C ALA A 75 22.73 -0.19 7.69
N GLY A 76 21.93 -1.08 8.28
CA GLY A 76 22.36 -1.99 9.33
C GLY A 76 22.94 -3.32 8.83
N GLY A 77 22.88 -3.61 7.52
CA GLY A 77 23.27 -4.91 6.97
C GLY A 77 22.40 -6.08 7.46
N LYS A 78 21.16 -5.80 7.89
CA LYS A 78 20.24 -6.76 8.54
C LYS A 78 19.08 -7.20 7.63
N ALA A 79 19.23 -7.10 6.32
CA ALA A 79 18.23 -7.61 5.39
C ALA A 79 18.13 -9.15 5.52
N THR A 80 16.96 -9.67 5.87
CA THR A 80 16.72 -11.11 6.04
C THR A 80 15.53 -11.56 5.20
N ARG A 81 15.51 -12.84 4.81
CA ARG A 81 14.36 -13.44 4.12
C ARG A 81 13.08 -13.35 4.96
N PHE A 82 13.20 -13.55 6.28
CA PHE A 82 12.09 -13.38 7.20
C PHE A 82 11.56 -11.93 7.20
N GLY A 83 12.45 -10.93 7.28
CA GLY A 83 12.07 -9.52 7.23
C GLY A 83 11.29 -9.16 5.96
N GLY A 84 11.73 -9.65 4.80
CA GLY A 84 10.99 -9.45 3.54
C GLY A 84 9.59 -10.08 3.53
N VAL A 85 9.41 -11.25 4.15
CA VAL A 85 8.08 -11.86 4.29
C VAL A 85 7.22 -11.10 5.30
N LEU A 86 7.82 -10.63 6.40
CA LEU A 86 7.13 -9.83 7.42
C LEU A 86 6.61 -8.52 6.83
N ASP A 87 7.48 -7.77 6.14
CA ASP A 87 7.16 -6.54 5.41
C ASP A 87 6.01 -6.75 4.42
N ALA A 88 6.16 -7.72 3.50
CA ALA A 88 5.12 -8.04 2.52
C ALA A 88 3.78 -8.43 3.17
N SER A 89 3.81 -9.08 4.34
CA SER A 89 2.59 -9.47 5.07
C SER A 89 1.94 -8.27 5.76
N CYS A 90 2.75 -7.45 6.43
CA CYS A 90 2.35 -6.19 7.05
C CYS A 90 1.69 -5.25 6.03
N ASP A 91 2.27 -5.12 4.83
CA ASP A 91 1.68 -4.41 3.71
C ASP A 91 0.25 -4.87 3.39
N ARG A 92 0.03 -6.20 3.31
CA ARG A 92 -1.29 -6.75 3.01
C ARG A 92 -2.30 -6.43 4.11
N LEU A 93 -1.87 -6.44 5.37
CA LEU A 93 -2.71 -6.10 6.52
C LEU A 93 -3.09 -4.61 6.51
N VAL A 94 -2.16 -3.71 6.20
CA VAL A 94 -2.44 -2.27 6.04
C VAL A 94 -3.38 -2.03 4.87
N ASP A 95 -3.12 -2.63 3.70
CA ASP A 95 -4.02 -2.54 2.53
C ASP A 95 -5.45 -2.99 2.92
N GLY A 96 -5.57 -4.12 3.62
CA GLY A 96 -6.86 -4.67 4.05
C GLY A 96 -7.58 -3.77 5.06
N ALA A 97 -6.87 -3.26 6.07
CA ALA A 97 -7.46 -2.35 7.06
C ALA A 97 -7.88 -1.01 6.46
N LEU A 98 -7.06 -0.44 5.58
CA LEU A 98 -7.35 0.83 4.90
C LEU A 98 -8.63 0.72 4.07
N PHE A 99 -8.67 -0.21 3.13
CA PHE A 99 -9.85 -0.38 2.28
C PHE A 99 -11.06 -0.89 3.09
N GLY A 100 -10.87 -1.77 4.07
CA GLY A 100 -11.95 -2.27 4.92
C GLY A 100 -12.62 -1.16 5.73
N ALA A 101 -11.82 -0.25 6.31
CA ALA A 101 -12.32 0.92 7.03
C ALA A 101 -13.09 1.88 6.10
N LEU A 102 -12.59 2.11 4.87
CA LEU A 102 -13.28 2.94 3.89
C LEU A 102 -14.57 2.28 3.36
N VAL A 103 -14.58 0.95 3.18
CA VAL A 103 -15.79 0.19 2.85
C VAL A 103 -16.83 0.36 3.96
N TRP A 104 -16.43 0.19 5.22
CA TRP A 104 -17.31 0.40 6.37
C TRP A 104 -17.88 1.81 6.38
N TRP A 105 -17.02 2.82 6.29
CA TRP A 105 -17.45 4.22 6.24
C TRP A 105 -18.43 4.47 5.09
N SER A 106 -18.11 4.00 3.88
CA SER A 106 -18.96 4.22 2.71
C SER A 106 -20.32 3.54 2.83
N LEU A 107 -20.39 2.32 3.37
CA LEU A 107 -21.64 1.54 3.43
C LEU A 107 -22.48 1.85 4.66
N VAL A 108 -21.85 2.13 5.79
CA VAL A 108 -22.51 2.25 7.10
C VAL A 108 -22.70 3.71 7.50
N VAL A 109 -21.69 4.55 7.28
CA VAL A 109 -21.72 5.97 7.72
C VAL A 109 -22.36 6.84 6.65
N GLU A 110 -21.85 6.78 5.42
CA GLU A 110 -22.36 7.56 4.27
C GLU A 110 -23.55 6.91 3.56
N VAL A 111 -23.77 5.62 3.76
CA VAL A 111 -24.84 4.84 3.10
C VAL A 111 -24.75 4.89 1.55
N ASN A 112 -23.53 5.04 1.02
CA ASN A 112 -23.25 5.03 -0.42
C ASN A 112 -22.82 3.62 -0.88
N GLN A 113 -23.77 2.87 -1.41
CA GLN A 113 -23.59 1.50 -1.88
C GLN A 113 -22.63 1.39 -3.07
N LEU A 114 -22.69 2.34 -4.01
CA LEU A 114 -21.88 2.29 -5.23
C LEU A 114 -20.39 2.51 -4.92
N ARG A 115 -20.09 3.49 -4.06
CA ARG A 115 -18.73 3.74 -3.57
C ARG A 115 -18.22 2.57 -2.74
N GLY A 116 -19.07 2.00 -1.89
CA GLY A 116 -18.73 0.82 -1.10
C GLY A 116 -18.39 -0.41 -1.96
N LEU A 117 -19.15 -0.64 -3.04
CA LEU A 117 -18.85 -1.68 -4.02
C LEU A 117 -17.50 -1.46 -4.71
N ALA A 118 -17.21 -0.24 -5.16
CA ALA A 118 -15.92 0.08 -5.78
C ALA A 118 -14.76 -0.16 -4.82
N LEU A 119 -14.89 0.25 -3.56
CA LEU A 119 -13.90 0.02 -2.50
C LEU A 119 -13.70 -1.46 -2.19
N LEU A 120 -14.76 -2.27 -2.19
CA LEU A 120 -14.67 -3.74 -2.05
C LEU A 120 -13.89 -4.37 -3.21
N ILE A 121 -14.15 -3.95 -4.45
CA ILE A 121 -13.40 -4.42 -5.62
C ILE A 121 -11.92 -4.03 -5.49
N CYS A 122 -11.63 -2.80 -5.06
CA CYS A 122 -10.26 -2.36 -4.78
C CYS A 122 -9.58 -3.18 -3.69
N LEU A 123 -10.28 -3.49 -2.59
CA LEU A 123 -9.78 -4.33 -1.50
C LEU A 123 -9.34 -5.71 -2.02
N VAL A 124 -10.22 -6.40 -2.75
CA VAL A 124 -9.93 -7.73 -3.30
C VAL A 124 -8.80 -7.65 -4.32
N SER A 125 -8.88 -6.69 -5.24
CA SER A 125 -7.88 -6.54 -6.30
C SER A 125 -6.50 -6.22 -5.74
N ALA A 126 -6.39 -5.42 -4.68
CA ALA A 126 -5.13 -5.12 -4.02
C ALA A 126 -4.44 -6.37 -3.47
N GLN A 127 -5.21 -7.33 -2.94
CA GLN A 127 -4.67 -8.62 -2.47
C GLN A 127 -4.29 -9.52 -3.64
N VAL A 128 -5.14 -9.62 -4.67
CA VAL A 128 -4.89 -10.47 -5.85
C VAL A 128 -3.65 -10.01 -6.63
N ILE A 129 -3.46 -8.70 -6.86
CA ILE A 129 -2.28 -8.15 -7.54
C ILE A 129 -0.99 -8.63 -6.87
N SER A 130 -0.93 -8.52 -5.55
CA SER A 130 0.25 -8.92 -4.77
C SER A 130 0.40 -10.43 -4.68
N TYR A 131 -0.70 -11.18 -4.57
CA TYR A 131 -0.69 -12.63 -4.57
C TYR A 131 -0.18 -13.22 -5.89
N VAL A 132 -0.63 -12.69 -7.04
CA VAL A 132 -0.16 -13.14 -8.36
C VAL A 132 1.36 -13.02 -8.45
N LYS A 133 1.93 -11.89 -8.00
CA LYS A 133 3.38 -11.69 -8.00
C LYS A 133 4.11 -12.65 -7.06
N ALA A 134 3.67 -12.74 -5.80
CA ALA A 134 4.29 -13.65 -4.84
C ALA A 134 4.21 -15.11 -5.29
N ARG A 135 3.09 -15.52 -5.91
CA ARG A 135 2.91 -16.89 -6.40
C ARG A 135 3.72 -17.16 -7.66
N ALA A 136 3.85 -16.19 -8.56
CA ALA A 136 4.72 -16.32 -9.73
C ALA A 136 6.18 -16.53 -9.31
N GLU A 137 6.71 -15.67 -8.43
CA GLU A 137 8.09 -15.75 -7.94
C GLU A 137 8.37 -17.08 -7.21
N ALA A 138 7.40 -17.56 -6.41
CA ALA A 138 7.50 -18.85 -5.74
C ALA A 138 7.56 -20.06 -6.70
N ASN A 139 7.10 -19.90 -7.95
CA ASN A 139 7.19 -20.90 -9.01
C ASN A 139 8.31 -20.60 -10.02
N GLY A 140 9.22 -19.66 -9.71
CA GLY A 140 10.32 -19.29 -10.60
C GLY A 140 9.89 -18.50 -11.85
N LEU A 141 8.67 -17.94 -11.85
CA LEU A 141 8.13 -17.12 -12.94
C LEU A 141 8.19 -15.63 -12.57
N SER A 142 8.26 -14.75 -13.57
CA SER A 142 8.14 -13.30 -13.35
C SER A 142 6.71 -12.82 -13.58
N ALA A 143 6.28 -11.87 -12.75
CA ALA A 143 5.02 -11.15 -12.89
C ALA A 143 5.27 -9.63 -12.84
N ASP A 144 6.40 -9.19 -13.40
CA ASP A 144 6.80 -7.78 -13.34
C ASP A 144 5.91 -6.88 -14.19
N GLY A 145 5.82 -5.62 -13.74
CA GLY A 145 4.93 -4.61 -14.31
C GLY A 145 3.59 -4.48 -13.57
N GLY A 146 2.69 -3.73 -14.19
CA GLY A 146 1.45 -3.28 -13.58
C GLY A 146 1.38 -1.75 -13.52
N LEU A 147 0.20 -1.19 -13.77
CA LEU A 147 -0.04 0.24 -13.68
C LEU A 147 -0.39 0.68 -12.24
N ALA A 148 -1.04 -0.19 -11.48
CA ALA A 148 -1.47 0.04 -10.09
C ALA A 148 -0.62 -0.77 -9.11
N GLU A 149 0.67 -0.42 -9.00
CA GLU A 149 1.50 -0.90 -7.90
C GLU A 149 1.03 -0.29 -6.56
N ARG A 150 1.62 -0.75 -5.44
CA ARG A 150 1.13 -0.42 -4.10
C ARG A 150 1.21 1.08 -3.81
N ALA A 151 2.33 1.73 -4.13
CA ALA A 151 2.53 3.15 -3.84
C ALA A 151 1.53 4.04 -4.60
N GLU A 152 1.31 3.76 -5.88
CA GLU A 152 0.35 4.46 -6.73
C GLU A 152 -1.08 4.26 -6.22
N ARG A 153 -1.43 3.04 -5.81
CA ARG A 153 -2.74 2.75 -5.22
C ARG A 153 -2.98 3.58 -3.95
N PHE A 154 -1.99 3.62 -3.06
CA PHE A 154 -2.06 4.38 -1.81
C PHE A 154 -2.16 5.87 -2.07
N LEU A 155 -1.36 6.40 -2.99
CA LEU A 155 -1.42 7.80 -3.37
C LEU A 155 -2.82 8.19 -3.83
N VAL A 156 -3.40 7.44 -4.77
CA VAL A 156 -4.72 7.76 -5.33
C VAL A 156 -5.82 7.67 -4.27
N VAL A 157 -5.86 6.60 -3.47
CA VAL A 157 -6.94 6.43 -2.48
C VAL A 157 -6.81 7.41 -1.32
N LEU A 158 -5.59 7.70 -0.83
CA LEU A 158 -5.38 8.64 0.28
C LEU A 158 -5.64 10.07 -0.17
N VAL A 159 -5.16 10.49 -1.35
CA VAL A 159 -5.47 11.83 -1.87
C VAL A 159 -6.97 11.98 -2.10
N GLY A 160 -7.63 10.98 -2.72
CA GLY A 160 -9.07 10.99 -2.91
C GLY A 160 -9.84 11.09 -1.58
N THR A 161 -9.46 10.29 -0.59
CA THR A 161 -10.09 10.27 0.74
C THR A 161 -9.88 11.57 1.49
N GLY A 162 -8.64 12.09 1.52
CA GLY A 162 -8.30 13.33 2.21
C GLY A 162 -9.02 14.53 1.61
N LEU A 163 -9.02 14.68 0.29
CA LEU A 163 -9.72 15.76 -0.39
C LEU A 163 -11.24 15.67 -0.21
N HIS A 164 -11.80 14.46 -0.22
CA HIS A 164 -13.21 14.27 0.09
C HIS A 164 -13.53 14.68 1.54
N GLY A 165 -12.66 14.32 2.50
CA GLY A 165 -12.76 14.79 3.88
C GLY A 165 -12.62 16.30 4.07
N LEU A 166 -12.08 17.03 3.08
CA LEU A 166 -12.06 18.49 3.04
C LEU A 166 -13.28 19.09 2.31
N GLY A 167 -14.25 18.26 1.91
CA GLY A 167 -15.48 18.69 1.25
C GLY A 167 -15.37 18.82 -0.26
N VAL A 168 -14.31 18.32 -0.91
CA VAL A 168 -14.22 18.31 -2.38
C VAL A 168 -15.18 17.24 -2.92
N PRO A 169 -16.20 17.62 -3.71
CA PRO A 169 -17.22 16.69 -4.16
C PRO A 169 -16.68 15.72 -5.23
N TYR A 170 -17.19 14.48 -5.23
CA TYR A 170 -16.92 13.42 -6.22
C TYR A 170 -15.46 12.94 -6.38
N VAL A 171 -14.48 13.59 -5.73
CA VAL A 171 -13.05 13.26 -5.90
C VAL A 171 -12.72 11.83 -5.46
N LEU A 172 -13.30 11.36 -4.35
CA LEU A 172 -13.11 10.01 -3.87
C LEU A 172 -13.75 9.00 -4.82
N ASP A 173 -14.96 9.28 -5.32
CA ASP A 173 -15.67 8.41 -6.27
C ASP A 173 -14.86 8.22 -7.56
N VAL A 174 -14.34 9.31 -8.12
CA VAL A 174 -13.45 9.27 -9.30
C VAL A 174 -12.18 8.46 -8.98
N ALA A 175 -11.56 8.70 -7.82
CA ALA A 175 -10.34 8.01 -7.42
C ALA A 175 -10.55 6.49 -7.27
N VAL A 176 -11.63 6.05 -6.61
CA VAL A 176 -11.88 4.61 -6.41
C VAL A 176 -12.27 3.90 -7.70
N TRP A 177 -13.07 4.53 -8.57
CA TRP A 177 -13.41 3.92 -9.86
C TRP A 177 -12.22 3.86 -10.81
N LEU A 178 -11.37 4.89 -10.81
CA LEU A 178 -10.09 4.84 -11.51
C LEU A 178 -9.24 3.67 -10.98
N LEU A 179 -9.15 3.49 -9.66
CA LEU A 179 -8.42 2.38 -9.07
C LEU A 179 -9.00 1.01 -9.43
N VAL A 180 -10.32 0.87 -9.51
CA VAL A 180 -10.95 -0.38 -9.99
C VAL A 180 -10.43 -0.73 -11.38
N VAL A 181 -10.52 0.21 -12.32
CA VAL A 181 -10.08 -0.01 -13.71
C VAL A 181 -8.59 -0.34 -13.77
N LEU A 182 -7.74 0.46 -13.12
CA LEU A 182 -6.29 0.25 -13.12
C LEU A 182 -5.89 -1.07 -12.45
N SER A 183 -6.60 -1.48 -11.40
CA SER A 183 -6.32 -2.72 -10.69
C SER A 183 -6.66 -3.95 -11.53
N LEU A 184 -7.82 -3.95 -12.22
CA LEU A 184 -8.20 -5.03 -13.12
C LEU A 184 -7.23 -5.15 -14.31
N ILE A 185 -6.85 -4.03 -14.90
CA ILE A 185 -5.81 -4.00 -15.96
C ILE A 185 -4.49 -4.57 -15.43
N THR A 186 -4.09 -4.19 -14.22
CA THR A 186 -2.84 -4.67 -13.60
C THR A 186 -2.87 -6.18 -13.35
N ILE A 187 -3.99 -6.73 -12.88
CA ILE A 187 -4.15 -8.19 -12.72
C ILE A 187 -3.97 -8.89 -14.07
N ALA A 188 -4.64 -8.41 -15.12
CA ALA A 188 -4.51 -8.97 -16.46
C ALA A 188 -3.07 -8.89 -16.97
N GLN A 189 -2.41 -7.73 -16.82
CA GLN A 189 -1.00 -7.54 -17.21
C GLN A 189 -0.07 -8.54 -16.51
N ARG A 190 -0.24 -8.74 -15.20
CA ARG A 190 0.59 -9.70 -14.44
C ARG A 190 0.35 -11.14 -14.87
N LEU A 191 -0.89 -11.54 -15.09
CA LEU A 191 -1.21 -12.89 -15.58
C LEU A 191 -0.65 -13.14 -16.98
N ILE A 192 -0.70 -12.13 -17.86
CA ILE A 192 -0.09 -12.21 -19.20
C ILE A 192 1.43 -12.32 -19.10
N ALA A 193 2.07 -11.55 -18.22
CA ALA A 193 3.51 -11.62 -18.00
C ALA A 193 3.95 -13.02 -17.51
N VAL A 194 3.22 -13.58 -16.53
CA VAL A 194 3.47 -14.94 -16.04
C VAL A 194 3.36 -15.98 -17.15
N HIS A 195 2.32 -15.86 -17.99
CA HIS A 195 2.11 -16.77 -19.12
C HIS A 195 3.20 -16.66 -20.19
N ALA A 196 3.73 -15.46 -20.41
CA ALA A 196 4.86 -15.24 -21.32
C ALA A 196 6.14 -15.89 -20.79
N THR A 197 6.49 -15.66 -19.52
CA THR A 197 7.69 -16.28 -18.90
C THR A 197 7.61 -17.81 -18.87
N TYR A 198 6.42 -18.38 -18.71
CA TYR A 198 6.23 -19.82 -18.80
C TYR A 198 6.55 -20.40 -20.20
N ARG A 199 6.38 -19.62 -21.27
CA ARG A 199 6.59 -20.06 -22.66
C ARG A 199 8.03 -19.94 -23.14
N ASP A 200 8.82 -19.06 -22.54
CA ASP A 200 10.26 -18.88 -22.82
C ASP A 200 11.09 -19.23 -21.56
N PRO A 201 11.33 -20.53 -21.29
CA PRO A 201 12.01 -21.01 -20.09
C PRO A 201 13.51 -20.69 -20.02
#